data_AF-A0A3B8UA61-F1
#
_entry.id   AF-A0A3B8UA61-F1
#
_cell.length_a   1.000
_cell.length_b   1.000
_cell.length_c   1.000
_cell.angle_alpha   90.00
_cell.angle_beta   90.00
_cell.angle_gamma   90.00
#
_symmetry.space_group_name_H-M   'P 1'
#
loop_
_entity.id
_entity.type
_entity.pdbx_description
1 polymer ?
#
loop_
_entity_poly.entity_id
_entity_poly.type
_entity_poly.pdbx_seq_one_letter_code
_entity_poly.pdbx_strand_id
1 'polypeptide(L)'
;MLEHLRLWGAEPVSRRIVESGKIMMAAGVSAGIDMALALAAKISGVQVAHSLQLGIEYDPDPPFDVGSPEKADPKIREALLARLGALFEGVKKVE
;
A
#
# COMPACT_ATOMS: atom_id res chain seq x y z
N MET A 1 -0.55 12.25 3.99
CA MET A 1 -0.04 11.11 4.79
C MET A 1 1.39 10.78 4.42
N LEU A 2 1.68 10.51 3.14
CA LEU A 2 3.06 10.30 2.66
C LEU A 2 4.00 11.45 3.05
N GLU A 3 3.56 12.70 2.92
CA GLU A 3 4.38 13.87 3.23
C GLU A 3 4.74 14.06 4.71
N HIS A 4 3.97 13.44 5.62
CA HIS A 4 4.32 13.45 7.03
C HIS A 4 5.61 12.66 7.32
N LEU A 5 6.04 11.79 6.40
CA LEU A 5 7.31 11.06 6.54
C LEU A 5 8.51 11.99 6.69
N ARG A 6 8.45 13.21 6.13
CA ARG A 6 9.49 14.24 6.29
C ARG A 6 9.72 14.62 7.76
N LEU A 7 8.69 14.53 8.60
CA LEU A 7 8.79 14.85 10.04
C LEU A 7 9.75 13.91 10.77
N TRP A 8 10.00 12.71 10.21
CA TRP A 8 10.94 11.72 10.74
C TRP A 8 12.24 11.66 9.92
N GLY A 9 12.51 12.66 9.08
CA GLY A 9 13.74 12.75 8.27
C GLY A 9 13.78 11.82 7.05
N ALA A 10 12.66 11.18 6.70
CA ALA A 10 12.57 10.37 5.49
C ALA A 10 12.27 11.23 4.25
N GLU A 11 12.74 10.79 3.08
CA GLU A 11 12.33 11.31 1.79
C GLU A 11 11.06 10.58 1.32
N PRO A 12 9.90 11.26 1.21
CA PRO A 12 8.68 10.61 0.77
C PRO A 12 8.72 10.35 -0.73
N VAL A 13 8.41 9.11 -1.12
CA VAL A 13 8.40 8.68 -2.52
C VAL A 13 7.05 8.04 -2.82
N SER A 14 6.31 8.58 -3.80
CA SER A 14 5.04 8.00 -4.24
C SER A 14 5.31 6.82 -5.18
N ARG A 15 5.64 5.66 -4.59
CA ARG A 15 5.81 4.39 -5.30
C ARG A 15 5.14 3.27 -4.54
N ARG A 16 4.74 2.23 -5.29
CA ARG A 16 4.06 1.05 -4.76
C ARG A 16 4.98 0.21 -3.85
N ILE A 17 6.25 0.11 -4.21
CA ILE A 17 7.33 -0.51 -3.43
C ILE A 17 8.55 0.42 -3.47
N VAL A 18 9.20 0.64 -2.33
CA VAL A 18 10.43 1.40 -2.20
C VAL A 18 11.47 0.53 -1.50
N GLU A 19 12.69 0.50 -2.04
CA GLU A 19 13.84 -0.16 -1.42
C GLU A 19 14.85 0.88 -0.97
N SER A 20 15.29 0.78 0.28
CA SER A 20 16.33 1.61 0.88
C SER A 20 17.31 0.73 1.66
N GLY A 21 18.40 0.33 1.00
CA GLY A 21 19.39 -0.58 1.56
C GLY A 21 18.78 -1.94 1.90
N LYS A 22 18.68 -2.26 3.20
CA LYS A 22 18.11 -3.52 3.70
C LYS A 22 16.61 -3.44 3.98
N ILE A 23 16.01 -2.26 3.85
CA ILE A 23 14.60 -2.02 4.17
C ILE A 23 13.81 -1.94 2.87
N MET A 24 12.76 -2.75 2.77
CA MET A 24 11.76 -2.66 1.70
C MET A 24 10.44 -2.20 2.34
N MET A 25 9.82 -1.20 1.73
CA MET A 25 8.56 -0.62 2.18
C MET A 25 7.53 -0.76 1.06
N ALA A 26 6.28 -1.03 1.43
CA ALA A 26 5.15 -1.03 0.53
C ALA A 26 4.26 0.19 0.78
N ALA A 27 3.52 0.59 -0.24
CA ALA A 27 2.39 1.50 -0.09
C ALA A 27 1.24 0.85 0.73
N GLY A 28 0.01 1.34 0.59
CA GLY A 28 -1.13 0.85 1.37
C GLY A 28 -1.48 -0.62 1.10
N VAL A 29 -1.91 -1.31 2.16
CA VAL A 29 -2.61 -2.62 2.23
C VAL A 29 -2.22 -3.62 1.13
N SER A 30 -2.84 -3.55 -0.05
CA SER A 30 -2.60 -4.50 -1.15
C SER A 30 -1.18 -4.45 -1.68
N ALA A 31 -0.48 -3.34 -1.50
CA ALA A 31 0.91 -3.20 -1.94
C ALA A 31 1.88 -4.15 -1.24
N GLY A 32 1.52 -4.63 -0.05
CA GLY A 32 2.31 -5.62 0.69
C GLY A 32 2.42 -6.97 -0.05
N ILE A 33 1.42 -7.34 -0.86
CA ILE A 33 1.44 -8.63 -1.59
C ILE A 33 2.53 -8.60 -2.66
N ASP A 34 2.57 -7.57 -3.51
CA ASP A 34 3.60 -7.46 -4.55
C ASP A 34 4.99 -7.29 -3.93
N MET A 35 5.08 -6.56 -2.81
CA MET A 35 6.35 -6.44 -2.07
C MET A 35 6.83 -7.81 -1.60
N ALA A 36 5.93 -8.64 -1.05
CA ALA A 36 6.27 -9.99 -0.60
C ALA A 36 6.72 -10.88 -1.76
N LEU A 37 6.07 -10.81 -2.92
CA LEU A 37 6.48 -11.54 -4.13
C LEU A 37 7.83 -11.07 -4.66
N ALA A 38 8.07 -9.76 -4.70
CA ALA A 38 9.36 -9.18 -5.09
C ALA A 38 10.48 -9.58 -4.12
N LEU A 39 10.20 -9.58 -2.82
CA LEU A 39 11.13 -10.04 -1.79
C LEU A 39 11.41 -11.55 -1.92
N ALA A 40 10.38 -12.38 -2.14
CA ALA A 40 10.54 -13.82 -2.37
C ALA A 40 11.45 -14.10 -3.57
N ALA A 41 11.30 -13.33 -4.66
CA ALA A 41 12.18 -13.44 -5.82
C ALA A 41 13.64 -13.13 -5.48
N LYS A 42 13.89 -12.14 -4.62
CA LYS A 42 15.23 -11.75 -4.17
C LYS A 42 15.90 -12.77 -3.27
N ILE A 43 15.14 -13.40 -2.36
CA ILE A 43 15.72 -14.29 -1.32
C ILE A 43 15.68 -15.77 -1.70
N SER A 44 14.70 -16.17 -2.51
CA SER A 44 14.44 -17.58 -2.90
C SER A 44 14.48 -17.82 -4.40
N GLY A 45 14.67 -16.77 -5.20
CA GLY A 45 14.72 -16.85 -6.66
C GLY A 45 13.36 -16.71 -7.34
N VAL A 46 13.40 -16.33 -8.62
CA VAL A 46 12.22 -16.00 -9.43
C VAL A 46 11.23 -17.17 -9.55
N GLN A 47 11.72 -18.40 -9.67
CA GLN A 47 10.86 -19.59 -9.80
C GLN A 47 9.98 -19.81 -8.56
N VAL A 48 10.53 -19.58 -7.36
CA VAL A 48 9.76 -19.67 -6.11
C VAL A 48 8.74 -18.54 -6.03
N ALA A 49 9.10 -17.32 -6.43
CA ALA A 49 8.14 -16.21 -6.46
C ALA A 49 6.97 -16.48 -7.42
N HIS A 50 7.24 -17.04 -8.60
CA HIS A 50 6.20 -17.42 -9.56
C HIS A 50 5.28 -18.51 -9.01
N SER A 51 5.83 -19.54 -8.37
CA SER A 51 4.99 -20.60 -7.78
C SER A 51 4.14 -20.07 -6.62
N LEU A 52 4.66 -19.13 -5.82
CA LEU A 52 3.89 -18.45 -4.79
C LEU A 52 2.78 -17.59 -5.38
N GLN A 53 3.08 -16.80 -6.40
CA GLN A 53 2.08 -15.96 -7.09
C GLN A 53 0.93 -16.81 -7.63
N LEU A 54 1.26 -17.92 -8.30
CA LEU A 54 0.26 -18.88 -8.80
C LEU A 54 -0.49 -19.57 -7.66
N GLY A 55 0.20 -19.99 -6.61
CA GLY A 55 -0.39 -20.74 -5.50
C GLY A 55 -1.43 -19.96 -4.68
N ILE A 56 -1.39 -18.63 -4.71
CA ILE A 56 -2.41 -17.77 -4.10
C ILE A 56 -3.33 -17.12 -5.15
N GLU A 57 -3.21 -17.50 -6.42
CA GLU A 57 -3.95 -16.93 -7.55
C GLU A 57 -3.88 -15.39 -7.58
N TYR A 58 -2.68 -14.83 -7.35
CA TYR A 58 -2.48 -13.39 -7.36
C TYR A 58 -2.45 -12.83 -8.79
N ASP A 59 -3.65 -12.64 -9.33
CA ASP A 59 -3.97 -12.04 -10.63
C ASP A 59 -4.98 -10.89 -10.43
N PRO A 60 -4.53 -9.70 -9.98
CA PRO A 60 -5.43 -8.63 -9.59
C PRO A 60 -6.14 -7.99 -10.79
N ASP A 61 -7.48 -8.07 -10.82
CA ASP A 61 -8.36 -7.39 -11.78
C ASP A 61 -9.33 -6.43 -11.07
N PRO A 62 -8.86 -5.23 -10.65
CA PRO A 62 -9.69 -4.31 -9.90
C PRO A 62 -10.80 -3.71 -10.77
N PRO A 63 -12.08 -3.75 -10.34
CA PRO A 63 -13.21 -3.24 -11.14
C PRO A 63 -13.26 -1.70 -11.24
N PHE A 64 -12.42 -0.99 -10.50
CA PHE A 64 -12.37 0.47 -10.46
C PHE A 64 -10.93 0.97 -10.42
N ASP A 65 -10.63 2.03 -11.19
CA ASP A 65 -9.29 2.63 -11.24
C ASP A 65 -9.15 3.82 -10.25
N VAL A 66 -9.49 3.59 -8.98
CA VAL A 66 -9.44 4.61 -7.90
C VAL A 66 -8.48 4.24 -6.77
N GLY A 67 -7.58 3.29 -7.02
CA GLY A 67 -6.68 2.71 -6.03
C GLY A 67 -5.53 3.61 -5.57
N SER A 68 -5.36 4.80 -6.16
CA SER A 68 -4.36 5.78 -5.73
C SER A 68 -4.91 7.20 -5.71
N PRO A 69 -4.36 8.09 -4.86
CA PRO A 69 -4.82 9.48 -4.78
C PRO A 69 -4.75 10.25 -6.10
N GLU A 70 -3.81 9.90 -6.97
CA GLU A 70 -3.61 10.54 -8.27
C GLU A 70 -4.66 10.14 -9.30
N LYS A 71 -5.29 8.96 -9.12
CA LYS A 71 -6.32 8.43 -10.03
C LYS A 71 -7.74 8.73 -9.55
N ALA A 72 -7.92 8.94 -8.25
CA ALA A 72 -9.23 9.19 -7.67
C ALA A 72 -9.68 10.66 -7.86
N ASP A 73 -10.95 10.85 -8.23
CA ASP A 73 -11.58 12.17 -8.23
C ASP A 73 -11.46 12.83 -6.82
N PRO A 74 -11.14 14.13 -6.72
CA PRO A 74 -11.06 14.83 -5.45
C PRO A 74 -12.28 14.62 -4.54
N LYS A 75 -13.50 14.52 -5.08
CA LYS A 75 -14.72 14.25 -4.32
C LYS A 75 -14.71 12.87 -3.65
N ILE A 76 -14.12 11.86 -4.32
CA ILE A 76 -13.94 10.52 -3.73
C ILE A 76 -12.97 10.62 -2.54
N ARG A 77 -11.89 11.40 -2.68
CA ARG A 77 -10.93 11.63 -1.60
C ARG A 77 -11.55 12.35 -0.40
N GLU A 78 -12.33 13.40 -0.64
CA GLU A 78 -13.07 14.11 0.40
C GLU A 78 -14.04 13.18 1.14
N ALA A 79 -14.80 12.38 0.39
CA ALA A 79 -15.73 11.44 0.96
C ALA A 79 -15.03 10.31 1.74
N LEU A 80 -13.82 9.88 1.34
CA LEU A 80 -12.99 8.96 2.12
C LEU A 80 -12.55 9.58 3.45
N LEU A 81 -12.03 10.82 3.41
CA LEU A 81 -11.59 11.52 4.61
C LEU A 81 -12.72 11.70 5.63
N ALA A 82 -13.92 12.05 5.17
CA ALA A 82 -15.11 12.16 6.03
C ALA A 82 -15.45 10.82 6.72
N ARG A 83 -15.40 9.70 5.98
CA ARG A 83 -15.66 8.36 6.53
C ARG A 83 -14.61 7.94 7.56
N LEU A 84 -13.33 8.21 7.29
CA LEU A 84 -12.26 7.90 8.23
C LEU A 84 -12.36 8.74 9.50
N GLY A 85 -12.69 10.04 9.38
CA GLY A 85 -12.93 10.91 10.54
C GLY A 85 -14.00 10.36 11.48
N ALA A 86 -15.14 9.94 10.93
CA ALA A 86 -16.21 9.32 11.72
C ALA A 86 -15.78 8.00 12.40
N LEU A 87 -14.92 7.21 11.76
CA LEU A 87 -14.38 5.97 12.33
C LEU A 87 -13.49 6.26 13.55
N PHE A 88 -12.62 7.27 13.48
CA PHE A 88 -11.69 7.62 14.57
C PHE A 88 -12.37 8.41 15.70
N GLU A 89 -13.47 9.12 15.44
CA GLU A 89 -14.32 9.71 16.49
C GLU A 89 -15.07 8.66 17.30
N GLY A 90 -15.49 7.56 16.67
CA GLY A 90 -16.11 6.41 17.36
C GLY A 90 -15.17 5.68 18.32
N VAL A 91 -13.88 5.61 17.98
CA VAL A 91 -12.83 5.02 18.84
C VAL A 91 -12.57 5.86 20.09
N LYS A 92 -12.69 7.20 20.01
CA LYS A 92 -12.50 8.11 21.15
C LYS A 92 -13.65 8.12 22.16
N LYS A 93 -14.82 7.56 21.82
CA LYS A 93 -15.98 7.48 22.75
C LYS A 93 -16.02 6.19 23.56
N VAL A 94 -14.99 5.34 23.46
CA VAL A 94 -14.80 4.14 24.29
C VAL A 94 -13.68 4.43 25.30
N GLU A 95 -13.85 5.48 26.09
CA GLU A 95 -13.11 5.75 27.33
C GLU A 95 -14.09 6.25 28.41
#